data_AF-A0A173TFD7-F1
#
_entry.id   AF-A0A173TFD7-F1
#
_cell.length_a   1.000
_cell.length_b   1.000
_cell.length_c   1.000
_cell.angle_alpha   90.00
_cell.angle_beta   90.00
_cell.angle_gamma   90.00
#
_symmetry.space_group_name_H-M   'P 1'
#
loop_
_entity.id
_entity.type
_entity.pdbx_description
1 polymer ?
#
loop_
_entity_poly.entity_id
_entity_poly.type
_entity_poly.pdbx_seq_one_letter_code
_entity_poly.pdbx_strand_id
1 'polypeptide(L)'
;MTKQVVAKRSLSEGTVQLEECIWDNGSVTYDVCLIYTSSQATSKNFHSIETIEEACRIYNEYSEELCEVYKNKYRKTQRKEGKLIIQVQ
;
A
#
# COMPACT_ATOMS: atom_id res chain seq x y z
N MET A 1 22.63 12.02 -2.01
CA MET A 1 21.51 11.07 -2.24
C MET A 1 20.23 11.82 -2.57
N THR A 2 19.57 11.46 -3.67
CA THR A 2 18.26 11.97 -4.07
C THR A 2 17.24 10.83 -4.03
N LYS A 3 16.06 11.07 -3.44
CA LYS A 3 14.94 10.13 -3.47
C LYS A 3 13.80 10.68 -4.32
N GLN A 4 13.19 9.83 -5.15
CA GLN A 4 12.01 10.18 -5.92
C GLN A 4 10.94 9.07 -5.83
N VAL A 5 9.69 9.45 -5.63
CA VAL A 5 8.56 8.50 -5.68
C VAL A 5 8.25 8.22 -7.14
N VAL A 6 8.47 6.99 -7.59
CA VAL A 6 8.24 6.57 -8.99
C VAL A 6 6.90 5.85 -9.18
N ALA A 7 6.34 5.28 -8.11
CA ALA A 7 4.97 4.78 -8.11
C ALA A 7 4.32 4.95 -6.73
N LYS A 8 3.01 5.21 -6.72
CA LYS A 8 2.23 5.37 -5.49
C LYS A 8 0.81 4.87 -5.69
N ARG A 9 0.32 4.09 -4.73
CA ARG A 9 -1.08 3.67 -4.64
C ARG A 9 -1.63 4.04 -3.27
N SER A 10 -2.75 4.76 -3.23
CA SER A 10 -3.39 5.19 -1.99
C SER A 10 -4.86 4.73 -1.95
N LEU A 11 -5.26 4.18 -0.81
CA LEU A 11 -6.64 3.81 -0.46
C LEU A 11 -6.96 4.39 0.93
N SER A 12 -8.22 4.36 1.35
CA SER A 12 -8.61 4.87 2.68
C SER A 12 -7.89 4.18 3.83
N GLU A 13 -7.43 2.94 3.61
CA GLU A 13 -6.77 2.08 4.59
C GLU A 13 -5.25 2.25 4.67
N GLY A 14 -4.64 2.92 3.70
CA GLY A 14 -3.19 2.98 3.61
C GLY A 14 -2.67 3.44 2.27
N THR A 15 -1.35 3.48 2.16
CA THR A 15 -0.62 3.90 0.97
C THR A 15 0.59 3.00 0.77
N VAL A 16 0.84 2.59 -0.46
CA VAL A 16 2.07 1.93 -0.90
C VAL A 16 2.84 2.88 -1.81
N GLN A 17 4.15 3.01 -1.61
CA GLN A 17 5.06 3.82 -2.41
C GLN A 17 6.26 2.99 -2.83
N LEU A 18 6.69 3.17 -4.08
CA LEU A 18 7.98 2.74 -4.60
C LEU A 18 8.82 4.01 -4.83
N GLU A 19 9.98 4.05 -4.19
CA GLU A 19 10.93 5.15 -4.27
C GLU A 19 12.20 4.68 -4.97
N GLU A 20 12.71 5.49 -5.90
CA GLU A 20 14.03 5.32 -6.47
C GLU A 20 15.01 6.23 -5.72
N CYS A 21 16.15 5.67 -5.34
CA CYS A 21 17.20 6.28 -4.55
C CYS A 21 18.47 6.36 -5.39
N ILE A 22 18.86 7.58 -5.78
CA ILE A 22 20.06 7.87 -6.56
C ILE A 22 21.15 8.35 -5.60
N TRP A 23 22.25 7.60 -5.53
CA TRP A 23 23.38 7.87 -4.66
C TRP A 23 24.42 8.77 -5.34
N ASP A 24 25.32 9.38 -4.56
CA ASP A 24 26.27 10.37 -5.09
C ASP A 24 27.33 9.76 -6.02
N ASN A 25 27.52 8.43 -5.94
CA ASN A 25 28.34 7.64 -6.87
C ASN A 25 27.60 7.23 -8.15
N GLY A 26 26.34 7.65 -8.33
CA GLY A 26 25.49 7.29 -9.47
C GLY A 26 24.81 5.92 -9.36
N SER A 27 25.02 5.16 -8.27
CA SER A 27 24.28 3.91 -8.07
C SER A 27 22.81 4.19 -7.79
N VAL A 28 21.93 3.27 -8.22
CA VAL A 28 20.49 3.35 -8.01
C VAL A 28 20.05 2.18 -7.15
N THR A 29 19.27 2.46 -6.11
CA THR A 29 18.54 1.46 -5.32
C THR A 29 17.08 1.85 -5.23
N TYR A 30 16.24 0.94 -4.77
CA TYR A 30 14.81 1.17 -4.61
C TYR A 30 14.35 0.88 -3.19
N ASP A 31 13.39 1.66 -2.71
CA ASP A 31 12.71 1.44 -1.43
C ASP A 31 11.21 1.21 -1.69
N VAL A 32 10.59 0.28 -0.98
CA VAL A 32 9.13 0.07 -1.01
C VAL A 32 8.55 0.24 0.37
N CYS A 33 7.59 1.16 0.51
CA CYS A 33 6.98 1.52 1.80
C CYS A 33 5.47 1.30 1.75
N LEU A 34 4.93 0.48 2.66
CA LEU A 34 3.49 0.32 2.91
C LEU A 34 3.15 0.98 4.25
N ILE A 35 2.24 1.94 4.23
CA ILE A 35 1.83 2.75 5.39
C ILE A 35 0.32 2.58 5.59
N TYR A 36 -0.10 1.98 6.71
CA TYR A 36 -1.53 1.84 7.04
C TYR A 36 -2.07 3.09 7.77
N THR A 37 -3.29 3.53 7.44
CA THR A 37 -3.94 4.71 8.07
C THR A 37 -4.62 4.39 9.40
N SER A 38 -5.06 3.13 9.58
CA SER A 38 -5.99 2.75 10.66
C SER A 38 -5.35 2.20 11.94
N SER A 39 -4.03 2.09 11.99
CA SER A 39 -3.28 1.66 13.17
C SER A 39 -2.09 2.58 13.38
N GLN A 40 -1.83 2.99 14.63
CA GLN A 40 -0.62 3.74 14.99
C GLN A 40 0.61 3.04 14.39
N ALA A 41 1.20 3.67 13.37
CA ALA A 41 2.52 3.42 12.80
C ALA A 41 2.88 1.94 12.53
N THR A 42 2.03 1.18 11.84
CA THR A 42 2.48 -0.09 11.22
C THR A 42 2.90 0.21 9.79
N SER A 43 4.21 0.41 9.58
CA SER A 43 4.79 0.50 8.24
C SER A 43 5.62 -0.74 7.93
N LYS A 44 5.45 -1.32 6.75
CA LYS A 44 6.40 -2.32 6.21
C LYS A 44 7.26 -1.60 5.19
N ASN A 45 8.57 -1.60 5.41
CA ASN A 45 9.51 -0.95 4.53
C ASN A 45 10.59 -1.93 4.09
N PHE A 46 10.87 -1.97 2.80
CA PHE A 46 12.05 -2.60 2.23
C PHE A 46 12.95 -1.51 1.69
N HIS A 47 14.24 -1.60 2.01
CA HIS A 47 15.22 -0.59 1.67
C HIS A 47 16.34 -1.17 0.84
N SER A 48 17.00 -0.33 0.05
CA SER A 48 18.22 -0.67 -0.69
C SER A 48 18.06 -1.89 -1.61
N ILE A 49 16.89 -2.03 -2.25
CA ILE A 49 16.65 -3.08 -3.24
C ILE A 49 17.47 -2.73 -4.50
N GLU A 50 18.30 -3.67 -4.95
CA GLU A 50 19.27 -3.40 -6.03
C GLU A 50 18.64 -3.48 -7.43
N THR A 51 17.51 -4.16 -7.59
CA THR A 51 16.85 -4.38 -8.89
C THR A 51 15.45 -3.79 -8.93
N ILE A 52 15.09 -3.22 -10.09
CA ILE A 52 13.77 -2.63 -10.29
C ILE A 52 12.69 -3.72 -10.35
N GLU A 53 13.03 -4.91 -10.85
CA GLU A 53 12.11 -6.04 -10.97
C GLU A 53 11.66 -6.52 -9.59
N GLU A 54 12.58 -6.66 -8.64
CA GLU A 54 12.25 -7.04 -7.27
C GLU A 54 11.43 -5.95 -6.57
N ALA A 55 11.81 -4.68 -6.74
CA ALA A 55 11.08 -3.57 -6.17
C ALA A 55 9.64 -3.48 -6.71
N CYS A 56 9.44 -3.70 -8.01
CA CYS A 56 8.13 -3.79 -8.65
C CYS A 56 7.32 -4.98 -8.12
N ARG A 57 7.94 -6.15 -7.95
CA ARG A 57 7.28 -7.34 -7.40
C ARG A 57 6.73 -7.06 -6.00
N ILE A 58 7.56 -6.50 -5.12
CA ILE A 58 7.17 -6.16 -3.75
C ILE A 58 6.08 -5.09 -3.73
N TYR A 59 6.21 -4.03 -4.55
CA TYR A 59 5.21 -2.98 -4.67
C TYR A 59 3.84 -3.53 -5.09
N ASN A 60 3.82 -4.46 -6.05
CA ASN A 60 2.60 -5.09 -6.53
C ASN A 60 1.96 -5.98 -5.45
N GLU A 61 2.75 -6.80 -4.77
CA GLU A 61 2.28 -7.65 -3.66
C GLU A 61 1.62 -6.81 -2.55
N TYR A 62 2.26 -5.73 -2.12
CA TYR A 62 1.71 -4.83 -1.10
C TYR A 62 0.52 -4.02 -1.60
N SER A 63 0.48 -3.69 -2.88
CA SER A 63 -0.68 -3.06 -3.50
C SER A 63 -1.90 -3.97 -3.49
N GLU A 64 -1.72 -5.28 -3.67
CA GLU A 64 -2.77 -6.28 -3.57
C GLU A 64 -3.20 -6.48 -2.11
N GLU A 65 -2.26 -6.62 -1.17
CA GLU A 65 -2.53 -6.70 0.28
C GLU A 65 -3.42 -5.52 0.73
N LEU A 66 -3.05 -4.30 0.36
CA LEU A 66 -3.80 -3.09 0.71
C LEU A 66 -5.22 -3.09 0.10
N CYS A 67 -5.36 -3.59 -1.13
CA CYS A 67 -6.64 -3.69 -1.83
C CYS A 67 -7.58 -4.70 -1.15
N GLU A 68 -7.06 -5.84 -0.70
CA GLU A 68 -7.82 -6.85 0.02
C GLU A 68 -8.30 -6.34 1.38
N VAL A 69 -7.43 -5.65 2.13
CA VAL A 69 -7.78 -5.03 3.42
C VAL A 69 -8.96 -4.06 3.25
N TYR A 70 -8.90 -3.19 2.24
CA TYR A 70 -9.97 -2.26 1.90
C TYR A 70 -11.29 -2.97 1.59
N LYS A 71 -11.27 -3.97 0.69
CA LYS A 71 -12.46 -4.75 0.32
C LYS A 71 -13.09 -5.45 1.53
N ASN A 72 -12.26 -6.04 2.39
CA ASN A 72 -12.73 -6.77 3.56
C ASN A 72 -13.37 -5.85 4.60
N LYS A 73 -12.83 -4.65 4.82
CA LYS A 73 -13.45 -3.65 5.69
C LYS A 73 -14.80 -3.19 5.15
N TYR A 74 -14.86 -2.85 3.86
CA TYR A 74 -16.11 -2.43 3.23
C TYR A 74 -17.20 -3.52 3.29
N ARG A 75 -16.84 -4.78 3.02
CA ARG A 75 -17.76 -5.92 3.14
C ARG A 75 -18.26 -6.14 4.57
N LYS A 76 -17.40 -5.95 5.58
CA LYS A 76 -17.78 -6.03 7.00
C LYS A 76 -18.72 -4.89 7.40
N THR A 77 -18.48 -3.67 6.92
CA THR A 77 -19.35 -2.50 7.19
C THR A 77 -20.75 -2.73 6.62
N GLN A 78 -20.87 -3.15 5.36
CA GLN A 78 -22.18 -3.46 4.76
C GLN A 78 -22.94 -4.58 5.49
N ARG A 79 -22.26 -5.64 5.93
CA ARG A 79 -22.90 -6.71 6.70
C ARG A 79 -23.42 -6.23 8.07
N LYS A 80 -22.78 -5.24 8.68
CA LYS A 80 -23.23 -4.65 9.95
C LYS A 80 -24.39 -3.66 9.77
N GLU A 81 -24.45 -2.97 8.62
CA GLU A 81 -25.55 -2.05 8.29
C GLU A 81 -26.77 -2.74 7.65
N GLY A 82 -26.68 -4.04 7.38
CA GLY A 82 -27.79 -4.87 6.90
C GLY A 82 -28.89 -5.13 7.93
N LYS A 83 -29.48 -4.08 8.51
CA LYS A 83 -30.87 -4.14 8.99
C LYS A 83 -31.75 -4.03 7.74
N LEU A 84 -31.99 -5.16 7.09
CA LEU A 84 -32.94 -5.27 5.99
C LEU A 84 -34.36 -5.12 6.57
N ILE A 85 -34.87 -3.88 6.66
CA ILE A 85 -36.28 -3.64 6.94
C ILE A 85 -37.01 -3.79 5.60
N ILE A 86 -37.50 -5.00 5.33
CA ILE A 86 -38.55 -5.17 4.32
C ILE A 86 -39.87 -4.87 5.05
N GLN A 87 -40.35 -3.63 4.93
CA GLN A 87 -41.77 -3.35 5.16
C GLN A 87 -42.52 -3.79 3.89
N VAL A 88 -43.27 -4.88 3.99
CA VAL A 88 -44.32 -5.19 3.03
C VAL A 88 -45.62 -4.69 3.66
N GLN A 89 -46.32 -3.79 2.94
CA GLN A 89 -47.64 -3.27 3.30
C GLN A 89 -48.70 -4.36 3.27
#